data_AF-A0A815TYU6-F1
#
_entry.id   AF-A0A815TYU6-F1
#
_cell.length_a   1.000
_cell.length_b   1.000
_cell.length_c   1.000
_cell.angle_alpha   90.00
_cell.angle_beta   90.00
_cell.angle_gamma   90.00
#
_symmetry.space_group_name_H-M   'P 1'
#
loop_
_entity.id
_entity.type
_entity.pdbx_description
1 polymer ?
#
loop_
_entity_poly.entity_id
_entity_poly.type
_entity_poly.pdbx_seq_one_letter_code
_entity_poly.pdbx_strand_id
1 'polypeptide(L)'
;MTTFKRLINTSLLPDDFLSYTDAQFYNVAKHFVGESALELLEIQSIWSPDSLILISGVFAILNIKCVALNSLKEKLCLKSDDDMYIVVPGIKSSMNYFYELIIQKQDEDIKLSKKQNKRYTSVVSSITSDSSITIQSAYNLQQQISPPNTTNIVQSSPAMLVNENCHQSCIINSISNLCQKYSSKLSLTEGFDYNLCLTTSSDTNFTAMIRSEGGLKRSGPSDVAKKKRINKTY
;
A
#
# COMPACT_ATOMS: atom_id res chain seq x y z
N MET A 1 -29.60 -18.69 -4.72
CA MET A 1 -28.28 -19.04 -4.16
C MET A 1 -28.00 -18.10 -3.01
N THR A 2 -28.12 -18.57 -1.77
CA THR A 2 -27.74 -17.83 -0.57
C THR A 2 -26.22 -17.79 -0.48
N THR A 3 -25.62 -16.61 -0.66
CA THR A 3 -24.20 -16.37 -0.43
C THR A 3 -23.94 -16.51 1.06
N PHE A 4 -23.45 -17.68 1.49
CA PHE A 4 -22.87 -17.85 2.82
C PHE A 4 -21.67 -16.92 2.91
N LYS A 5 -21.84 -15.79 3.63
CA LYS A 5 -20.73 -14.90 3.94
C LYS A 5 -19.84 -15.64 4.95
N ARG A 6 -18.73 -16.19 4.47
CA ARG A 6 -17.75 -16.88 5.31
C ARG A 6 -17.22 -15.89 6.33
N LEU A 7 -17.24 -16.26 7.61
CA LEU A 7 -16.61 -15.47 8.65
C LEU A 7 -15.09 -15.64 8.52
N ILE A 8 -14.39 -14.56 8.20
CA ILE A 8 -12.93 -14.51 8.12
C ILE A 8 -12.43 -13.97 9.47
N ASN A 9 -11.57 -14.74 10.13
CA ASN A 9 -11.00 -14.37 11.43
C ASN A 9 -9.55 -13.90 11.26
N THR A 10 -9.34 -12.59 11.15
CA THR A 10 -8.01 -11.96 10.98
C THR A 10 -7.10 -12.11 12.19
N SER A 11 -7.63 -12.54 13.35
CA SER A 11 -6.83 -12.84 14.55
C SER A 11 -5.90 -14.04 14.39
N LEU A 12 -6.05 -14.81 13.30
CA LEU A 12 -5.17 -15.93 12.96
C LEU A 12 -3.83 -15.45 12.38
N LEU A 13 -3.73 -14.19 11.96
CA LEU A 13 -2.48 -13.58 11.49
C LEU A 13 -1.84 -12.75 12.61
N PRO A 14 -0.50 -12.74 12.74
CA PRO A 14 0.22 -11.80 13.62
C PRO A 14 -0.15 -10.35 13.34
N ASP A 15 -0.12 -9.47 14.35
CA ASP A 15 -0.52 -8.06 14.21
C ASP A 15 0.33 -7.31 13.19
N ASP A 16 1.62 -7.61 13.13
CA ASP A 16 2.60 -7.03 12.22
C ASP A 16 2.71 -7.77 10.87
N PHE A 17 1.83 -8.74 10.61
CA PHE A 17 1.89 -9.59 9.41
C PHE A 17 1.97 -8.81 8.09
N LEU A 18 1.31 -7.65 7.98
CA LEU A 18 1.33 -6.82 6.77
C LEU A 18 2.73 -6.27 6.44
N SER A 19 3.64 -6.26 7.41
CA SER A 19 5.04 -5.85 7.23
C SER A 19 5.98 -6.99 6.88
N TYR A 20 5.51 -8.24 6.87
CA TYR A 20 6.37 -9.41 6.67
C TYR A 20 6.89 -9.49 5.23
N THR A 21 8.16 -9.87 5.11
CA THR A 21 8.82 -10.16 3.83
C THR A 21 9.55 -11.50 3.87
N ASP A 22 9.75 -12.09 2.70
CA ASP A 22 10.54 -13.30 2.46
C ASP A 22 10.18 -14.43 3.45
N ALA A 23 11.17 -14.90 4.22
CA ALA A 23 11.02 -16.02 5.14
C ALA A 23 9.90 -15.84 6.17
N GLN A 24 9.68 -14.60 6.66
CA GLN A 24 8.60 -14.35 7.62
C GLN A 24 7.22 -14.56 6.99
N PHE A 25 7.06 -14.03 5.78
CA PHE A 25 5.83 -14.20 5.00
C PHE A 25 5.62 -15.69 4.65
N TYR A 26 6.66 -16.36 4.14
CA TYR A 26 6.57 -17.76 3.73
C TYR A 26 6.24 -18.70 4.89
N ASN A 27 6.83 -18.48 6.07
CA ASN A 27 6.53 -19.27 7.25
C ASN A 27 5.05 -19.20 7.62
N VAL A 28 4.46 -18.00 7.60
CA VAL A 28 3.02 -17.85 7.87
C VAL A 28 2.18 -18.45 6.74
N ALA A 29 2.51 -18.14 5.48
CA ALA A 29 1.77 -18.63 4.32
C ALA A 29 1.70 -20.17 4.29
N LYS A 30 2.79 -20.86 4.61
CA LYS A 30 2.88 -22.33 4.70
C LYS A 30 1.78 -22.93 5.59
N HIS A 31 1.44 -22.27 6.70
CA HIS A 31 0.40 -22.75 7.61
C HIS A 31 -1.01 -22.66 7.04
N PHE A 32 -1.27 -21.73 6.12
CA PHE A 32 -2.59 -21.53 5.52
C PHE A 32 -2.77 -22.27 4.21
N VAL A 33 -1.76 -22.25 3.34
CA VAL A 33 -1.86 -22.78 1.98
C VAL A 33 -1.19 -24.14 1.79
N GLY A 34 -0.32 -24.55 2.73
CA GLY A 34 0.45 -25.79 2.66
C GLY A 34 1.69 -25.69 1.76
N GLU A 35 2.54 -26.72 1.82
CA GLU A 35 3.87 -26.71 1.16
C GLU A 35 3.79 -26.54 -0.35
N SER A 36 2.93 -27.30 -1.02
CA SER A 36 2.84 -27.27 -2.47
C SER A 36 2.43 -25.89 -2.99
N ALA A 37 1.52 -25.21 -2.29
CA ALA A 37 1.05 -23.89 -2.67
C ALA A 37 2.05 -22.79 -2.30
N LEU A 38 2.88 -23.01 -1.27
CA LEU A 38 3.99 -22.13 -0.93
C LEU A 38 5.03 -22.10 -2.05
N GLU A 39 5.42 -23.26 -2.59
CA GLU A 39 6.36 -23.39 -3.71
C GLU A 39 5.89 -22.58 -4.94
N LEU A 40 4.57 -22.52 -5.17
CA LEU A 40 3.96 -21.67 -6.20
C LEU A 40 4.15 -20.17 -5.94
N LEU A 41 4.09 -19.73 -4.68
CA LEU A 41 4.34 -18.34 -4.30
C LEU A 41 5.82 -18.00 -4.49
N GLU A 42 6.73 -18.89 -4.09
CA GLU A 42 8.18 -18.72 -4.24
C GLU A 42 8.59 -18.62 -5.72
N ILE A 43 8.10 -19.52 -6.58
CA ILE A 43 8.40 -19.52 -8.02
C ILE A 43 7.95 -18.22 -8.70
N GLN A 44 6.83 -17.66 -8.25
CA GLN A 44 6.32 -16.39 -8.76
C GLN A 44 6.95 -15.16 -8.12
N SER A 45 7.93 -15.35 -7.21
CA SER A 45 8.52 -14.25 -6.44
C SER A 45 7.43 -13.43 -5.75
N ILE A 46 6.52 -14.10 -5.04
CA ILE A 46 5.52 -13.49 -4.17
C ILE A 46 6.04 -13.64 -2.76
N TRP A 47 6.61 -12.58 -2.20
CA TRP A 47 7.42 -12.62 -0.97
C TRP A 47 6.86 -11.70 0.12
N SER A 48 5.73 -11.05 -0.12
CA SER A 48 5.05 -10.20 0.85
C SER A 48 3.53 -10.20 0.67
N PRO A 49 2.76 -9.81 1.71
CA PRO A 49 1.31 -9.64 1.60
C PRO A 49 0.91 -8.71 0.45
N ASP A 50 1.60 -7.58 0.30
CA ASP A 50 1.34 -6.62 -0.78
C ASP A 50 1.58 -7.22 -2.16
N SER A 51 2.67 -7.97 -2.34
CA SER A 51 2.97 -8.64 -3.62
C SER A 51 1.89 -9.65 -4.00
N LEU A 52 1.32 -10.35 -3.02
CA LEU A 52 0.25 -11.32 -3.24
C LEU A 52 -1.06 -10.63 -3.63
N ILE A 53 -1.41 -9.51 -2.97
CA ILE A 53 -2.61 -8.72 -3.26
C ILE A 53 -2.58 -8.14 -4.68
N LEU A 54 -1.40 -7.70 -5.14
CA LEU A 54 -1.23 -7.10 -6.47
C LEU A 54 -1.37 -8.11 -7.62
N ILE A 55 -1.26 -9.41 -7.36
CA ILE A 55 -1.26 -10.43 -8.41
C ILE A 55 -2.68 -10.89 -8.76
N SER A 56 -3.05 -10.69 -10.02
CA SER A 56 -4.30 -11.22 -10.58
C SER A 56 -4.16 -12.72 -10.90
N GLY A 57 -4.59 -13.56 -9.98
CA GLY A 57 -4.73 -15.00 -10.19
C GLY A 57 -3.42 -15.79 -10.10
N VAL A 58 -3.03 -16.12 -8.86
CA VAL A 58 -1.81 -16.88 -8.49
C VAL A 58 -1.61 -18.19 -9.27
N PHE A 59 -2.69 -18.84 -9.71
CA PHE A 59 -2.60 -20.11 -10.45
C PHE A 59 -2.41 -19.95 -11.96
N ALA A 60 -2.46 -18.73 -12.51
CA ALA A 60 -2.38 -18.49 -13.95
C ALA A 60 -1.08 -19.01 -14.57
N ILE A 61 0.02 -18.96 -13.82
CA ILE A 61 1.33 -19.48 -14.26
C ILE A 61 1.28 -20.98 -14.62
N LEU A 62 0.38 -21.76 -14.01
CA LEU A 62 0.26 -23.20 -14.27
C LEU A 62 -0.28 -23.51 -15.68
N ASN A 63 -0.85 -22.54 -16.37
CA ASN A 63 -1.28 -22.70 -17.76
C ASN A 63 -0.14 -22.53 -18.76
N ILE A 64 1.04 -22.07 -18.32
CA ILE A 64 2.20 -21.90 -19.19
C ILE A 64 2.82 -23.27 -19.50
N LYS A 65 3.13 -23.51 -20.78
CA LYS A 65 3.87 -24.71 -21.23
C LYS A 65 5.36 -24.53 -20.93
N CYS A 66 5.77 -24.90 -19.72
CA CYS A 66 7.15 -24.82 -19.27
C CYS A 66 7.52 -26.08 -18.49
N VAL A 67 8.64 -26.72 -18.85
CA VAL A 67 9.12 -27.95 -18.20
C VAL A 67 9.40 -27.74 -16.73
N ALA A 68 9.92 -26.56 -16.35
CA ALA A 68 10.19 -26.22 -14.95
C ALA A 68 8.92 -26.18 -14.08
N LEU A 69 7.72 -26.05 -14.68
CA LEU A 69 6.45 -26.05 -13.96
C LEU A 69 5.80 -27.43 -13.88
N ASN A 70 6.33 -28.46 -14.54
CA ASN A 70 5.70 -29.78 -14.58
C ASN A 70 5.62 -30.42 -13.20
N SER A 71 6.71 -30.38 -12.43
CA SER A 71 6.74 -30.88 -11.05
C SER A 71 5.72 -30.17 -10.16
N LEU A 72 5.55 -28.86 -10.34
CA LEU A 72 4.58 -28.07 -9.59
C LEU A 72 3.14 -28.42 -10.00
N LYS A 73 2.87 -28.62 -11.30
CA LYS A 73 1.56 -29.06 -11.79
C LYS A 73 1.17 -30.42 -11.25
N GLU A 74 2.10 -31.37 -11.17
CA GLU A 74 1.86 -32.70 -10.60
C GLU A 74 1.48 -32.63 -9.12
N LYS A 75 2.00 -31.64 -8.37
CA LYS A 75 1.66 -31.42 -6.95
C LYS A 75 0.33 -30.68 -6.76
N LEU A 76 -0.01 -29.76 -7.66
CA LEU A 76 -1.11 -28.80 -7.47
C LEU A 76 -2.37 -29.10 -8.28
N CYS A 77 -2.25 -29.89 -9.34
CA CYS A 77 -3.29 -30.09 -10.32
C CYS A 77 -3.62 -31.56 -10.53
N LEU A 78 -4.85 -31.81 -10.94
CA LEU A 78 -5.26 -33.04 -11.58
C LEU A 78 -5.15 -32.86 -13.09
N LYS A 79 -4.58 -33.84 -13.77
CA LYS A 79 -4.53 -33.88 -15.22
C LYS A 79 -5.80 -34.55 -15.75
N SER A 80 -6.52 -33.85 -16.61
CA SER A 80 -7.66 -34.39 -17.36
C SER A 80 -7.20 -35.17 -18.59
N ASP A 81 -8.07 -36.03 -19.13
CA ASP A 81 -7.81 -36.82 -20.34
C ASP A 81 -7.49 -35.93 -21.56
N ASP A 82 -8.02 -34.71 -21.58
CA ASP A 82 -7.74 -33.70 -22.63
C ASP A 82 -6.40 -32.95 -22.43
N ASP A 83 -5.49 -33.48 -21.61
CA ASP A 83 -4.19 -32.85 -21.26
C ASP A 83 -4.32 -31.49 -20.54
N MET A 84 -5.52 -31.19 -20.01
CA MET A 84 -5.80 -29.97 -19.25
C MET A 84 -5.48 -30.16 -17.77
N TYR A 85 -4.85 -29.15 -17.15
CA TYR A 85 -4.55 -29.15 -15.72
C TYR A 85 -5.62 -28.40 -14.93
N ILE A 86 -6.21 -29.07 -13.95
CA ILE A 86 -7.23 -28.51 -13.06
C ILE A 86 -6.63 -28.43 -11.66
N VAL A 87 -6.49 -27.22 -11.12
CA VAL A 87 -5.99 -27.02 -9.75
C VAL A 87 -6.90 -27.74 -8.76
N VAL A 88 -6.31 -28.52 -7.85
CA VAL A 88 -7.05 -29.25 -6.82
C VAL A 88 -7.94 -28.28 -6.03
N PRO A 89 -9.26 -28.54 -5.92
CA PRO A 89 -10.19 -27.58 -5.30
C PRO A 89 -9.82 -27.16 -3.88
N GLY A 90 -9.26 -28.07 -3.08
CA GLY A 90 -8.79 -27.78 -1.73
C GLY A 90 -7.68 -26.72 -1.71
N ILE A 91 -6.69 -26.86 -2.59
CA ILE A 91 -5.57 -25.92 -2.72
C ILE A 91 -6.09 -24.54 -3.15
N LYS A 92 -6.96 -24.51 -4.15
CA LYS A 92 -7.59 -23.27 -4.61
C LYS A 92 -8.38 -22.57 -3.48
N SER A 93 -9.14 -23.35 -2.71
CA SER A 93 -9.90 -22.85 -1.57
C SER A 93 -8.99 -22.29 -0.45
N SER A 94 -7.91 -22.98 -0.11
CA SER A 94 -6.95 -22.52 0.90
C SER A 94 -6.24 -21.23 0.47
N MET A 95 -5.79 -21.14 -0.78
CA MET A 95 -5.17 -19.93 -1.32
C MET A 95 -6.16 -18.75 -1.35
N ASN A 96 -7.40 -18.98 -1.80
CA ASN A 96 -8.44 -17.96 -1.79
C ASN A 96 -8.76 -17.48 -0.37
N TYR A 97 -8.87 -18.41 0.58
CA TYR A 97 -9.11 -18.06 1.99
C TYR A 97 -7.96 -17.23 2.56
N PHE A 98 -6.71 -17.62 2.28
CA PHE A 98 -5.54 -16.86 2.70
C PHE A 98 -5.53 -15.46 2.09
N TYR A 99 -5.82 -15.34 0.79
CA TYR A 99 -5.94 -14.05 0.11
C TYR A 99 -7.02 -13.14 0.73
N GLU A 100 -8.22 -13.68 0.97
CA GLU A 100 -9.31 -12.93 1.62
C GLU A 100 -8.94 -12.49 3.05
N LEU A 101 -8.22 -13.35 3.80
CA LEU A 101 -7.73 -13.06 5.14
C LEU A 101 -6.78 -11.86 5.15
N ILE A 102 -5.87 -11.78 4.18
CA ILE A 102 -4.91 -10.68 4.03
C ILE A 102 -5.64 -9.39 3.68
N ILE A 103 -6.54 -9.41 2.70
CA ILE A 103 -7.33 -8.24 2.30
C ILE A 103 -8.10 -7.69 3.50
N GLN A 104 -8.77 -8.55 4.26
CA GLN A 104 -9.52 -8.10 5.41
C GLN A 104 -8.62 -7.48 6.49
N LYS A 105 -7.43 -8.06 6.73
CA LYS A 105 -6.46 -7.49 7.68
C LYS A 105 -5.95 -6.12 7.22
N GLN A 106 -5.69 -5.95 5.93
CA GLN A 106 -5.31 -4.66 5.34
C GLN A 106 -6.43 -3.61 5.51
N ASP A 107 -7.69 -4.00 5.26
CA ASP A 107 -8.85 -3.13 5.48
C ASP A 107 -9.02 -2.70 6.95
N GLU A 108 -8.75 -3.61 7.89
CA GLU A 108 -8.77 -3.33 9.33
C GLU A 108 -7.68 -2.32 9.72
N ASP A 109 -6.46 -2.51 9.22
CA ASP A 109 -5.33 -1.61 9.48
C ASP A 109 -5.56 -0.18 8.91
N ILE A 110 -6.07 -0.08 7.68
CA ILE A 110 -6.46 1.19 7.06
C ILE A 110 -7.55 1.90 7.89
N LYS A 111 -8.53 1.16 8.42
CA LYS A 111 -9.59 1.72 9.26
C LYS A 111 -9.06 2.23 10.60
N LEU A 112 -8.09 1.53 11.20
CA LEU A 112 -7.45 1.97 12.45
C LEU A 112 -6.63 3.25 12.23
N SER A 113 -5.83 3.30 11.16
CA SER A 113 -5.04 4.48 10.78
C SER A 113 -5.91 5.72 10.55
N LYS A 114 -7.06 5.57 9.87
CA LYS A 114 -8.02 6.67 9.66
C LYS A 114 -8.66 7.19 10.95
N LYS A 115 -8.85 6.34 11.96
CA LYS A 115 -9.43 6.76 13.27
C LYS A 115 -8.45 7.56 14.10
N GLN A 116 -7.15 7.26 14.04
CA GLN A 116 -6.12 7.99 14.77
C GLN A 116 -5.94 9.43 14.23
N ASN A 117 -5.95 9.60 12.90
CA ASN A 117 -5.82 10.93 12.27
C ASN A 117 -6.98 11.88 12.58
N LYS A 118 -8.19 11.37 12.86
CA LYS A 118 -9.33 12.21 13.27
C LYS A 118 -9.22 12.80 14.67
N ARG A 119 -8.38 12.23 15.55
CA ARG A 119 -8.22 12.73 16.92
C ARG A 119 -7.20 13.87 17.02
N TYR A 120 -6.27 13.97 16.07
CA TYR A 120 -5.25 15.03 16.08
C TYR A 120 -5.74 16.37 15.52
N THR A 121 -6.77 16.39 14.66
CA THR A 121 -7.31 17.66 14.11
C THR A 121 -8.29 18.36 15.05
N SER A 122 -8.68 17.77 16.18
CA SER A 122 -9.66 18.36 17.10
C SER A 122 -9.05 19.16 18.28
N VAL A 123 -7.72 19.21 18.42
CA VAL A 123 -7.06 19.88 19.56
C VAL A 123 -6.43 21.24 19.16
N VAL A 124 -6.30 21.55 17.88
CA VAL A 124 -5.71 22.82 17.39
C VAL A 124 -6.79 23.83 16.99
N SER A 125 -7.90 23.89 17.72
CA SER A 125 -8.96 24.89 17.47
C SER A 125 -9.46 25.57 18.74
N SER A 126 -8.66 25.56 19.82
CA SER A 126 -9.07 26.14 21.11
C SER A 126 -7.97 26.97 21.78
N ILE A 127 -7.11 27.64 21.01
CA ILE A 127 -6.19 28.66 21.55
C ILE A 127 -6.09 29.84 20.55
N THR A 128 -7.15 30.61 20.41
CA THR A 128 -7.07 32.00 19.91
C THR A 128 -8.30 32.77 20.33
N SER A 129 -8.31 33.25 21.58
CA SER A 129 -8.78 34.59 21.96
C SER A 129 -8.72 34.70 23.48
N ASP A 130 -7.58 35.10 24.01
CA ASP A 130 -7.60 36.23 24.92
C ASP A 130 -6.24 36.93 24.98
N SER A 131 -6.34 38.25 25.00
CA SER A 131 -5.27 39.21 24.83
C SER A 131 -4.38 39.30 26.06
N SER A 132 -3.18 39.86 25.85
CA SER A 132 -2.17 40.32 26.82
C SER A 132 -1.20 39.28 27.40
N ILE A 133 -0.13 39.00 26.64
CA ILE A 133 1.15 38.54 27.22
C ILE A 133 2.04 39.77 27.37
N THR A 134 2.13 40.28 28.60
CA THR A 134 3.22 41.15 29.05
C THR A 134 4.41 40.26 29.35
N ILE A 135 5.49 40.40 28.58
CA ILE A 135 6.78 39.77 28.87
C ILE A 135 7.50 40.64 29.91
N GLN A 136 7.58 40.18 31.15
CA GLN A 136 8.55 40.69 32.13
C GLN A 136 9.02 39.57 33.09
N SER A 137 10.27 39.17 32.87
CA SER A 137 11.32 38.80 33.85
C SER A 137 10.95 38.08 35.16
N ALA A 138 11.63 36.96 35.43
CA ALA A 138 12.51 36.82 36.60
C ALA A 138 13.33 35.51 36.56
N TYR A 139 14.60 35.65 36.91
CA TYR A 139 15.60 34.61 37.12
C TYR A 139 15.47 33.94 38.51
N ASN A 140 15.95 32.69 38.58
CA ASN A 140 16.57 31.97 39.70
C ASN A 140 15.79 31.68 41.01
N LEU A 141 15.74 30.40 41.42
CA LEU A 141 16.55 29.86 42.52
C LEU A 141 16.47 28.31 42.65
N GLN A 142 17.61 27.67 42.93
CA GLN A 142 17.78 26.28 43.38
C GLN A 142 17.38 26.10 44.86
N GLN A 143 16.90 24.90 45.25
CA GLN A 143 17.58 23.91 46.13
C GLN A 143 16.60 22.86 46.76
N GLN A 144 17.00 21.58 46.67
CA GLN A 144 16.86 20.37 47.55
C GLN A 144 15.59 20.17 48.42
N ILE A 145 14.99 18.97 48.65
CA ILE A 145 15.49 17.76 49.35
C ILE A 145 14.47 16.56 49.18
N SER A 146 14.99 15.33 48.94
CA SER A 146 14.51 13.94 49.23
C SER A 146 13.28 13.23 48.58
N PRO A 147 13.31 11.87 48.41
CA PRO A 147 12.35 11.06 47.64
C PRO A 147 11.27 10.34 48.50
N PRO A 148 10.22 9.78 47.88
CA PRO A 148 10.15 8.32 47.76
C PRO A 148 9.57 7.78 46.43
N ASN A 149 9.90 6.51 46.19
CA ASN A 149 9.45 5.61 45.12
C ASN A 149 7.98 5.76 44.70
N THR A 150 7.68 5.61 43.39
CA THR A 150 7.02 4.44 42.75
C THR A 150 6.51 4.82 41.34
N THR A 151 6.74 3.93 40.36
CA THR A 151 5.99 3.74 39.07
C THR A 151 5.89 4.89 38.05
N ASN A 152 6.59 4.76 36.92
CA ASN A 152 6.00 4.37 35.62
C ASN A 152 7.02 4.62 34.49
N ILE A 153 7.51 3.53 33.89
CA ILE A 153 8.26 3.58 32.63
C ILE A 153 7.24 3.76 31.52
N VAL A 154 6.99 5.02 31.13
CA VAL A 154 6.38 5.36 29.85
C VAL A 154 7.51 5.32 28.83
N GLN A 155 7.64 4.19 28.15
CA GLN A 155 8.49 4.04 26.99
C GLN A 155 7.77 4.72 25.82
N SER A 156 8.17 5.96 25.54
CA SER A 156 7.74 6.69 24.34
C SER A 156 8.32 6.00 23.12
N SER A 157 7.52 5.18 22.43
CA SER A 157 7.83 4.71 21.08
C SER A 157 7.80 5.90 20.10
N PRO A 158 8.75 5.97 19.16
CA PRO A 158 8.83 7.08 18.23
C PRO A 158 7.66 7.01 17.25
N ALA A 159 6.92 8.10 17.11
CA ALA A 159 5.99 8.26 16.01
C ALA A 159 6.78 8.15 14.70
N MET A 160 6.61 7.04 13.96
CA MET A 160 7.03 6.98 12.57
C MET A 160 6.09 7.88 11.77
N LEU A 161 6.45 9.17 11.73
CA LEU A 161 6.15 10.03 10.60
C LEU A 161 6.72 9.32 9.37
N VAL A 162 5.88 8.55 8.67
CA VAL A 162 6.17 8.11 7.30
C VAL A 162 6.23 9.39 6.48
N ASN A 163 7.45 9.88 6.34
CA ASN A 163 7.79 11.07 5.60
C ASN A 163 7.22 10.90 4.19
N GLU A 164 6.35 11.82 3.72
CA GLU A 164 5.75 11.78 2.37
C GLU A 164 6.83 11.61 1.28
N ASN A 165 8.07 12.01 1.58
CA ASN A 165 9.24 11.80 0.74
C ASN A 165 9.57 10.32 0.48
N CYS A 166 9.24 9.37 1.36
CA CYS A 166 9.59 7.96 1.17
C CYS A 166 8.71 7.30 0.10
N HIS A 167 7.41 7.62 0.06
CA HIS A 167 6.50 7.08 -0.95
C HIS A 167 6.80 7.68 -2.33
N GLN A 168 7.09 8.98 -2.37
CA GLN A 168 7.55 9.65 -3.58
C GLN A 168 8.86 9.04 -4.09
N SER A 169 9.83 8.77 -3.19
CA SER A 169 11.09 8.12 -3.54
C SER A 169 10.90 6.70 -4.08
N CYS A 170 9.97 5.92 -3.52
CA CYS A 170 9.65 4.58 -4.02
C CYS A 170 9.05 4.61 -5.43
N ILE A 171 8.14 5.55 -5.72
CA ILE A 171 7.56 5.73 -7.06
C ILE A 171 8.64 6.16 -8.05
N ILE A 172 9.45 7.16 -7.70
CA ILE A 172 10.56 7.64 -8.55
C ILE A 172 11.53 6.51 -8.84
N ASN A 173 11.96 5.75 -7.83
CA ASN A 173 12.90 4.64 -8.02
C ASN A 173 12.32 3.54 -8.90
N SER A 174 11.03 3.22 -8.75
CA SER A 174 10.36 2.22 -9.58
C SER A 174 10.27 2.65 -11.04
N ILE A 175 9.96 3.92 -11.29
CA ILE A 175 9.91 4.49 -12.64
C ILE A 175 11.30 4.60 -13.25
N SER A 176 12.31 5.06 -12.50
CA SER A 176 13.69 5.15 -12.95
C SER A 176 14.27 3.77 -13.31
N ASN A 177 13.98 2.74 -12.51
CA ASN A 177 14.35 1.36 -12.82
C ASN A 177 13.68 0.86 -14.11
N LEU A 178 12.42 1.23 -14.32
CA LEU A 178 11.71 0.92 -15.56
C LEU A 178 12.34 1.63 -16.76
N CYS A 179 12.64 2.92 -16.65
CA CYS A 179 13.32 3.70 -17.69
C CYS A 179 14.71 3.11 -18.01
N GLN A 180 15.49 2.73 -17.01
CA GLN A 180 16.80 2.09 -17.19
C GLN A 180 16.68 0.74 -17.91
N LYS A 181 15.64 -0.04 -17.59
CA LYS A 181 15.38 -1.32 -18.27
C LYS A 181 15.04 -1.16 -19.76
N TYR A 182 14.46 -0.02 -20.14
CA TYR A 182 13.98 0.26 -21.49
C TYR A 182 14.70 1.45 -22.17
N SER A 183 15.93 1.74 -21.71
CA SER A 183 16.83 2.91 -21.90
C SER A 183 16.79 3.74 -23.21
N SER A 184 16.13 3.31 -24.28
CA SER A 184 16.00 4.05 -25.55
C SER A 184 14.59 4.55 -25.88
N LYS A 185 13.56 4.23 -25.07
CA LYS A 185 12.15 4.52 -25.41
C LYS A 185 11.36 5.25 -24.32
N LEU A 186 11.95 5.49 -23.15
CA LEU A 186 11.26 6.04 -21.99
C LEU A 186 12.09 7.15 -21.35
N SER A 187 11.47 8.32 -21.17
CA SER A 187 12.04 9.43 -20.42
C SER A 187 11.03 9.95 -19.38
N LEU A 188 11.55 10.32 -18.23
CA LEU A 188 10.79 10.94 -17.15
C LEU A 188 11.17 12.41 -17.10
N THR A 189 10.18 13.29 -17.17
CA THR A 189 10.41 14.73 -17.02
C THR A 189 9.77 15.19 -15.71
N GLU A 190 10.59 15.78 -14.84
CA GLU A 190 10.15 16.24 -13.52
C GLU A 190 9.35 17.56 -13.63
N GLY A 191 8.20 17.62 -12.96
CA GLY A 191 7.29 18.76 -12.92
C GLY A 191 6.35 18.67 -11.71
N PHE A 192 5.41 19.61 -11.56
CA PHE A 192 4.41 19.58 -10.48
C PHE A 192 3.55 18.30 -10.48
N ASP A 193 3.39 17.70 -11.67
CA ASP A 193 2.92 16.32 -11.90
C ASP A 193 4.03 15.56 -12.65
N TYR A 194 4.25 14.28 -12.34
CA TYR A 194 5.22 13.47 -13.09
C TYR A 194 4.65 13.12 -14.46
N ASN A 195 5.32 13.56 -15.53
CA ASN A 195 4.97 13.20 -16.89
C ASN A 195 5.89 12.08 -17.37
N LEU A 196 5.31 10.92 -17.65
CA LEU A 196 6.00 9.81 -18.30
C LEU A 196 5.85 9.97 -19.82
N CYS A 197 6.98 10.15 -20.51
CA CYS A 197 7.02 10.22 -21.97
C CYS A 197 7.58 8.91 -22.53
N LEU A 198 6.83 8.28 -23.42
CA LEU A 198 7.24 7.09 -24.14
C LEU A 198 7.39 7.43 -25.62
N THR A 199 8.62 7.39 -26.12
CA THR A 199 8.94 7.62 -27.53
C THR A 199 9.12 6.27 -28.21
N THR A 200 8.28 6.00 -29.20
CA THR A 200 8.38 4.76 -29.98
C THR A 200 9.34 4.92 -31.15
N SER A 201 9.73 3.80 -31.78
CA SER A 201 10.60 3.80 -32.96
C SER A 201 9.98 4.43 -34.21
N SER A 202 8.71 4.84 -34.16
CA SER A 202 8.02 5.57 -35.23
C SER A 202 7.92 7.09 -34.96
N ASP A 203 8.72 7.62 -34.03
CA ASP A 203 8.69 9.03 -33.56
C ASP A 203 7.34 9.49 -33.01
N THR A 204 6.45 8.55 -32.67
CA THR A 204 5.22 8.85 -31.95
C THR A 204 5.49 8.90 -30.46
N ASN A 205 5.19 10.05 -29.85
CA ASN A 205 5.33 10.29 -28.42
C ASN A 205 3.99 10.04 -27.72
N PHE A 206 4.00 9.17 -26.73
CA PHE A 206 2.88 8.96 -25.82
C PHE A 206 3.22 9.60 -24.48
N THR A 207 2.38 10.53 -24.04
CA THR A 207 2.54 11.16 -22.72
C THR A 207 1.46 10.63 -21.79
N ALA A 208 1.88 10.04 -20.68
CA ALA A 208 1.00 9.68 -19.58
C ALA A 208 1.32 10.58 -18.37
N MET A 209 0.29 11.21 -17.83
CA MET A 209 0.40 12.04 -16.62
C MET A 209 0.08 11.18 -15.40
N ILE A 210 1.04 11.06 -14.49
CA ILE A 210 0.84 10.34 -13.22
C ILE A 210 0.42 11.37 -12.17
N ARG A 211 -0.89 11.45 -11.93
CA ARG A 211 -1.42 12.23 -10.81
C ARG A 211 -1.49 11.36 -9.58
N SER A 212 -0.77 11.77 -8.53
CA SER A 212 -1.02 11.23 -7.19
C SER A 212 -2.35 11.79 -6.70
N GLU A 213 -3.40 10.98 -6.65
CA GLU A 213 -4.65 11.34 -5.97
C GLU A 213 -4.48 11.24 -4.44
N GLY A 214 -3.47 11.93 -3.91
CA GLY A 214 -3.37 12.27 -2.51
C GLY A 214 -4.34 13.40 -2.22
N GLY A 215 -5.51 13.06 -1.68
CA GLY A 215 -6.59 13.99 -1.42
C GLY A 215 -6.20 15.17 -0.52
N LEU A 216 -5.97 16.33 -1.14
CA LEU A 216 -6.16 17.63 -0.52
C LEU A 216 -7.00 18.48 -1.47
N LYS A 217 -8.32 18.59 -1.19
CA LYS A 217 -9.16 19.62 -1.81
C LYS A 217 -8.60 20.98 -1.39
N ARG A 218 -7.75 21.57 -2.20
CA ARG A 218 -7.41 22.99 -2.09
C ARG A 218 -8.60 23.77 -2.64
N SER A 219 -9.36 24.41 -1.75
CA SER A 219 -10.27 25.48 -2.11
C SER A 219 -9.45 26.66 -2.65
N GLY A 220 -9.37 26.79 -3.97
CA GLY A 220 -8.88 28.01 -4.62
C GLY A 220 -9.92 29.12 -4.55
N PRO A 221 -9.51 30.40 -4.53
CA PRO A 221 -10.43 31.53 -4.43
C PRO A 221 -11.32 31.61 -5.67
N SER A 222 -12.61 31.89 -5.42
CA SER A 222 -13.62 32.18 -6.41
C SER A 222 -13.26 33.46 -7.17
N ASP A 223 -12.77 33.34 -8.40
CA ASP A 223 -12.67 34.48 -9.29
C ASP A 223 -13.88 34.59 -10.23
N VAL A 224 -14.59 35.68 -9.97
CA VAL A 224 -15.62 36.34 -10.74
C VAL A 224 -15.06 36.76 -12.11
N ALA A 225 -15.72 36.37 -13.21
CA ALA A 225 -16.00 37.23 -14.37
C ALA A 225 -16.74 36.47 -15.48
N LYS A 226 -18.07 36.53 -15.47
CA LYS A 226 -18.89 36.25 -16.67
C LYS A 226 -18.72 37.41 -17.66
N LYS A 227 -17.90 37.25 -18.70
CA LYS A 227 -17.86 38.18 -19.84
C LYS A 227 -18.93 37.77 -20.87
N LYS A 228 -19.96 38.60 -20.96
CA LYS A 228 -21.07 38.60 -21.92
C LYS A 228 -20.52 38.83 -23.33
N ARG A 229 -20.66 37.85 -24.25
CA ARG A 229 -20.44 38.06 -25.69
C ARG A 229 -21.79 38.33 -26.35
N ILE A 230 -21.93 39.54 -26.88
CA ILE A 230 -23.02 39.96 -27.77
C ILE A 230 -22.61 39.53 -29.18
N ASN A 231 -23.40 38.68 -29.83
CA ASN A 231 -23.32 38.48 -31.27
C ASN A 231 -24.17 39.57 -31.95
N LYS A 232 -23.54 40.40 -32.78
CA LYS A 232 -24.21 41.16 -33.84
C LYS A 232 -23.90 40.45 -35.15
N THR A 233 -24.94 39.91 -35.78
CA THR A 233 -24.96 39.49 -37.18
C THR A 233 -25.00 40.74 -38.05
N TYR A 234 -24.17 40.78 -39.09
CA TYR A 234 -24.37 41.62 -40.27
C TYR A 234 -25.12 40.80 -41.33
#